data_AF-A0A936EG90-F1
#
_entry.id   AF-A0A936EG90-F1
#
_cell.length_a   1.000
_cell.length_b   1.000
_cell.length_c   1.000
_cell.angle_alpha   90.00
_cell.angle_beta   90.00
_cell.angle_gamma   90.00
#
_symmetry.space_group_name_H-M   'P 1'
#
loop_
_entity.id
_entity.type
_entity.pdbx_description
1 polymer ?
#
loop_
_entity_poly.entity_id
_entity_poly.type
_entity_poly.pdbx_seq_one_letter_code
_entity_poly.pdbx_strand_id
1 'polypeptide(L)'
;MKRELNEYLFLEFGVEGTELQISESWPFELKEVGVVEGEHVFEFENDDEEFLAVYGRCLRFESKDGADLELLGRQIRGSRWIGARGPVSLSTSRGEHPVVPMIPERRTKIEELACGLGRTGVPQILEGLFLEKSREYLALVELPDEEVVHVVGSSIQIPDIPKSAVSAWKVLSRAVGGRI
;
A
#
# COMPACT_ATOMS: atom_id res chain seq x y z
N MET A 1 2.21 7.33 -23.57
CA MET A 1 1.49 6.83 -22.38
C MET A 1 1.11 5.37 -22.51
N LYS A 2 0.08 4.98 -23.29
CA LYS A 2 -0.36 3.57 -23.34
C LYS A 2 0.73 2.59 -23.79
N ARG A 3 1.46 2.90 -24.86
CA ARG A 3 2.58 2.04 -25.32
C ARG A 3 3.65 1.84 -24.24
N GLU A 4 4.05 2.91 -23.56
CA GLU A 4 5.05 2.88 -22.48
C GLU A 4 4.53 2.08 -21.27
N LEU A 5 3.25 2.23 -20.94
CA LEU A 5 2.63 1.43 -19.88
C LEU A 5 2.57 -0.06 -20.28
N ASN A 6 2.23 -0.35 -21.53
CA ASN A 6 2.27 -1.70 -22.07
C ASN A 6 3.69 -2.28 -22.10
N GLU A 7 4.71 -1.45 -22.33
CA GLU A 7 6.11 -1.87 -22.24
C GLU A 7 6.49 -2.27 -20.82
N TYR A 8 6.11 -1.45 -19.84
CA TYR A 8 6.26 -1.79 -18.43
C TYR A 8 5.52 -3.09 -18.06
N LEU A 9 4.24 -3.21 -18.43
CA LEU A 9 3.43 -4.39 -18.10
C LEU A 9 3.92 -5.65 -18.83
N PHE A 10 4.42 -5.54 -20.06
CA PHE A 10 5.03 -6.65 -20.81
C PHE A 10 6.18 -7.27 -20.01
N LEU A 11 7.06 -6.43 -19.46
CA LEU A 11 8.20 -6.87 -18.66
C LEU A 11 7.78 -7.46 -17.31
N GLU A 12 6.82 -6.83 -16.63
CA GLU A 12 6.34 -7.26 -15.30
C GLU A 12 5.60 -8.61 -15.35
N PHE A 13 4.76 -8.82 -16.37
CA PHE A 13 4.00 -10.08 -16.53
C PHE A 13 4.80 -11.17 -17.26
N GLY A 14 6.00 -10.86 -17.76
CA GLY A 14 6.83 -11.83 -18.49
C GLY A 14 6.14 -12.38 -19.73
N VAL A 15 5.39 -11.53 -20.45
CA VAL A 15 4.62 -11.93 -21.62
C VAL A 15 5.56 -12.49 -22.69
N GLU A 16 5.22 -13.64 -23.26
CA GLU A 16 6.01 -14.22 -24.36
C GLU A 16 5.92 -13.34 -25.61
N GLY A 17 7.06 -12.93 -26.16
CA GLY A 17 7.12 -12.12 -27.37
C GLY A 17 8.41 -11.33 -27.48
N THR A 18 8.42 -10.36 -28.41
CA THR A 18 9.53 -9.42 -28.55
C THR A 18 9.07 -8.01 -28.21
N GLU A 19 9.93 -7.22 -27.56
CA GLU A 19 9.67 -5.81 -27.25
C GLU A 19 9.32 -4.97 -28.50
N LEU A 20 9.74 -5.41 -29.69
CA LEU A 20 9.42 -4.77 -30.96
C LEU A 20 7.92 -4.81 -31.31
N GLN A 21 7.15 -5.71 -30.71
CA GLN A 21 5.71 -5.85 -30.92
C GLN A 21 4.87 -4.94 -29.99
N ILE A 22 5.49 -4.34 -28.98
CA ILE A 22 4.80 -3.52 -27.97
C ILE A 22 4.16 -2.29 -28.61
N SER A 23 2.87 -2.13 -28.38
CA SER A 23 2.03 -1.06 -28.96
C SER A 23 1.04 -0.51 -27.94
N GLU A 24 0.18 0.43 -28.35
CA GLU A 24 -0.84 0.99 -27.45
C GLU A 24 -1.97 0.03 -27.07
N SER A 25 -2.08 -1.10 -27.79
CA SER A 25 -3.12 -2.12 -27.60
C SER A 25 -2.55 -3.52 -27.44
N TRP A 26 -1.24 -3.65 -27.18
CA TRP A 26 -0.57 -4.93 -26.94
C TRP A 26 0.65 -4.71 -26.02
N PRO A 27 0.91 -5.58 -25.02
CA PRO A 27 0.25 -6.88 -24.77
C PRO A 27 -1.15 -6.79 -24.17
N PHE A 28 -1.51 -5.66 -23.56
CA PHE A 28 -2.81 -5.48 -22.93
C PHE A 28 -3.65 -4.42 -23.62
N GLU A 29 -4.96 -4.63 -23.62
CA GLU A 29 -5.94 -3.62 -24.00
C GLU A 29 -6.20 -2.69 -22.80
N LEU A 30 -5.55 -1.52 -22.80
CA LEU A 30 -5.66 -0.56 -21.71
C LEU A 30 -6.86 0.37 -21.89
N LYS A 31 -7.83 0.29 -20.97
CA LYS A 31 -8.99 1.19 -20.91
C LYS A 31 -8.77 2.28 -19.87
N GLU A 32 -8.66 3.53 -20.29
CA GLU A 32 -8.55 4.64 -19.34
C GLU A 32 -9.86 4.81 -18.56
N VAL A 33 -9.77 4.80 -17.24
CA VAL A 33 -10.94 4.93 -16.35
C VAL A 33 -11.00 6.29 -15.64
N GLY A 34 -9.87 7.00 -15.56
CA GLY A 34 -9.85 8.36 -15.06
C GLY A 34 -8.47 8.85 -14.65
N VAL A 35 -8.46 9.99 -13.97
CA VAL A 35 -7.25 10.60 -13.41
C VAL A 35 -7.42 10.73 -11.90
N VAL A 36 -6.46 10.20 -11.14
CA VAL A 36 -6.47 10.18 -9.68
C VAL A 36 -5.18 10.77 -9.15
N GLU A 37 -5.27 11.79 -8.28
CA GLU A 37 -4.10 12.42 -7.65
C GLU A 37 -3.01 12.86 -8.68
N GLY A 38 -3.47 13.27 -9.87
CA GLY A 38 -2.65 13.70 -11.01
C GLY A 38 -2.06 12.59 -11.88
N GLU A 39 -2.49 11.33 -11.69
CA GLU A 39 -1.99 10.16 -12.43
C GLU A 39 -3.13 9.54 -13.25
N HIS A 40 -2.83 9.14 -14.49
CA HIS A 40 -3.79 8.46 -15.35
C HIS A 40 -3.94 7.00 -14.91
N VAL A 41 -5.18 6.53 -14.84
CA VAL A 41 -5.52 5.17 -14.37
C VAL A 41 -6.17 4.41 -15.53
N PHE A 42 -5.67 3.21 -15.77
CA PHE A 42 -6.16 2.29 -16.79
C PHE A 42 -6.60 0.98 -16.16
N GLU A 43 -7.68 0.40 -16.67
CA GLU A 43 -8.07 -0.98 -16.42
C GLU A 43 -7.52 -1.88 -17.53
N PHE A 44 -7.12 -3.09 -17.15
CA PHE A 44 -6.78 -4.17 -18.07
C PHE A 44 -7.01 -5.53 -17.40
N GLU A 45 -7.06 -6.59 -18.19
CA GLU A 45 -7.24 -7.98 -17.73
C GLU A 45 -6.01 -8.81 -18.09
N ASN A 46 -5.66 -9.76 -17.22
CA ASN A 46 -4.68 -10.81 -17.49
C ASN A 46 -5.10 -12.10 -16.77
N ASP A 47 -5.18 -13.22 -17.49
CA ASP A 47 -5.56 -14.54 -16.95
C ASP A 47 -6.83 -14.51 -16.06
N ASP A 48 -7.90 -13.88 -16.56
CA ASP A 48 -9.19 -13.69 -15.87
C ASP A 48 -9.14 -12.81 -14.59
N GLU A 49 -8.01 -12.14 -14.32
CA GLU A 49 -7.87 -11.17 -13.24
C GLU A 49 -7.91 -9.73 -13.76
N GLU A 50 -8.67 -8.86 -13.07
CA GLU A 50 -8.75 -7.42 -13.37
C GLU A 50 -7.68 -6.63 -12.61
N PHE A 51 -6.99 -5.73 -13.32
CA PHE A 51 -5.94 -4.89 -12.77
C PHE A 51 -6.21 -3.41 -13.03
N LEU A 52 -5.62 -2.57 -12.17
CA LEU A 52 -5.48 -1.13 -12.37
C LEU A 52 -4.00 -0.81 -12.62
N ALA A 53 -3.71 -0.21 -13.77
CA ALA A 53 -2.41 0.34 -14.09
C ALA A 53 -2.43 1.86 -13.90
N VAL A 54 -1.39 2.40 -13.26
CA VAL A 54 -1.24 3.83 -12.98
C VAL A 54 -0.05 4.37 -13.75
N TYR A 55 -0.30 5.40 -14.56
CA TYR A 55 0.71 6.14 -15.31
C TYR A 55 0.86 7.55 -14.72
N GLY A 56 2.07 7.90 -14.29
CA GLY A 56 2.34 9.18 -13.64
C GLY A 56 3.75 9.28 -13.12
N ARG A 57 3.92 9.53 -11.82
CA ARG A 57 5.26 9.70 -11.22
C ARG A 57 6.07 8.41 -11.21
N CYS A 58 5.38 7.28 -11.13
CA CYS A 58 5.93 5.96 -11.35
C CYS A 58 4.90 5.12 -12.10
N LEU A 59 5.39 4.25 -12.98
CA LEU A 59 4.58 3.18 -13.56
C LEU A 59 4.42 2.10 -12.50
N ARG A 60 3.17 1.69 -12.28
CA ARG A 60 2.83 0.61 -11.36
C ARG A 60 1.50 0.02 -11.77
N PHE A 61 1.25 -1.20 -11.33
CA PHE A 61 -0.05 -1.82 -11.42
C PHE A 61 -0.41 -2.50 -10.10
N GLU A 62 -1.69 -2.77 -9.91
CA GLU A 62 -2.19 -3.56 -8.80
C GLU A 62 -3.46 -4.30 -9.20
N SER A 63 -3.72 -5.44 -8.55
CA SER A 63 -5.03 -6.09 -8.65
C SER A 63 -6.13 -5.11 -8.25
N LYS A 64 -7.22 -5.09 -9.03
CA LYS A 64 -8.32 -4.17 -8.81
C LYS A 64 -9.00 -4.45 -7.47
N ASP A 65 -9.19 -5.72 -7.09
CA ASP A 65 -9.77 -6.17 -5.80
C ASP A 65 -11.04 -5.39 -5.38
N GLY A 66 -11.89 -5.05 -6.35
CA GLY A 66 -13.09 -4.23 -6.12
C GLY A 66 -12.83 -2.76 -5.76
N ALA A 67 -11.59 -2.27 -5.88
CA ALA A 67 -11.26 -0.87 -5.69
C ALA A 67 -11.83 -0.02 -6.81
N ASP A 68 -12.56 1.02 -6.44
CA ASP A 68 -12.90 2.12 -7.32
C ASP A 68 -11.79 3.19 -7.32
N LEU A 69 -11.97 4.23 -8.14
CA LEU A 69 -11.03 5.34 -8.23
C LEU A 69 -10.91 6.13 -6.92
N GLU A 70 -11.95 6.14 -6.07
CA GLU A 70 -11.90 6.83 -4.79
C GLU A 70 -10.99 6.10 -3.80
N LEU A 71 -11.15 4.79 -3.68
CA LEU A 71 -10.29 3.93 -2.86
C LEU A 71 -8.85 3.97 -3.36
N LEU A 72 -8.64 3.93 -4.68
CA LEU A 72 -7.31 4.12 -5.26
C LEU A 72 -6.74 5.49 -4.89
N GLY A 73 -7.54 6.56 -4.96
CA GLY A 73 -7.13 7.90 -4.56
C GLY A 73 -6.66 7.98 -3.11
N ARG A 74 -7.43 7.37 -2.19
CA ARG A 74 -7.03 7.24 -0.78
C ARG A 74 -5.72 6.46 -0.67
N GLN A 75 -5.60 5.32 -1.35
CA GLN A 75 -4.38 4.51 -1.34
C GLN A 75 -3.15 5.29 -1.79
N ILE A 76 -3.24 6.04 -2.90
CA ILE A 76 -2.16 6.85 -3.45
C ILE A 76 -1.78 7.95 -2.48
N ARG A 77 -2.76 8.68 -1.93
CA ARG A 77 -2.51 9.77 -0.98
C ARG A 77 -1.83 9.26 0.28
N GLY A 78 -2.33 8.18 0.86
CA GLY A 78 -1.73 7.58 2.05
C GLY A 78 -0.34 7.02 1.78
N SER A 79 -0.14 6.30 0.68
CA SER A 79 1.18 5.79 0.28
C SER A 79 2.20 6.91 0.11
N ARG A 80 1.81 8.03 -0.52
CA ARG A 80 2.66 9.22 -0.66
C ARG A 80 2.97 9.86 0.69
N TRP A 81 1.98 9.98 1.57
CA TRP A 81 2.16 10.54 2.92
C TRP A 81 3.10 9.70 3.77
N ILE A 82 2.97 8.37 3.71
CA ILE A 82 3.83 7.40 4.40
C ILE A 82 5.24 7.49 3.80
N GLY A 83 5.38 7.40 2.47
CA GLY A 83 6.65 7.45 1.76
C GLY A 83 7.43 8.74 2.01
N ALA A 84 6.74 9.89 2.06
CA ALA A 84 7.35 11.18 2.34
C ALA A 84 8.04 11.23 3.72
N ARG A 85 7.67 10.36 4.66
CA ARG A 85 8.22 10.27 6.02
C ARG A 85 9.34 9.24 6.19
N GLY A 86 9.75 8.54 5.13
CA GLY A 86 10.83 7.55 5.18
C GLY A 86 10.42 6.31 5.97
N PRO A 87 9.50 5.48 5.43
CA PRO A 87 9.03 4.30 6.15
C PRO A 87 10.13 3.23 6.22
N VAL A 88 10.27 2.62 7.39
CA VAL A 88 11.16 1.49 7.63
C VAL A 88 10.35 0.34 8.21
N SER A 89 10.17 -0.73 7.43
CA SER A 89 9.41 -1.92 7.85
C SER A 89 10.06 -2.62 9.05
N LEU A 90 9.26 -3.33 9.85
CA LEU A 90 9.75 -4.10 10.99
C LEU A 90 10.74 -5.21 10.62
N SER A 91 10.78 -5.65 9.37
CA SER A 91 11.74 -6.64 8.87
C SER A 91 13.03 -6.03 8.35
N THR A 92 13.06 -4.72 8.07
CA THR A 92 14.23 -4.07 7.50
C THR A 92 15.28 -3.78 8.58
N SER A 93 16.45 -4.42 8.47
CA SER A 93 17.61 -4.08 9.29
C SER A 93 18.35 -2.87 8.71
N ARG A 94 18.75 -1.93 9.57
CA ARG A 94 19.58 -0.78 9.21
C ARG A 94 20.91 -0.75 9.98
N GLY A 95 21.25 -1.82 10.70
CA GLY A 95 22.48 -1.89 11.51
C GLY A 95 22.53 -0.76 12.54
N GLU A 96 23.69 -0.10 12.67
CA GLU A 96 23.94 1.02 13.60
C GLU A 96 23.39 2.36 13.09
N HIS A 97 22.22 2.37 12.47
CA HIS A 97 21.64 3.61 11.96
C HIS A 97 21.26 4.53 13.12
N PRO A 98 21.71 5.80 13.13
CA PRO A 98 21.66 6.65 14.33
C PRO A 98 20.27 7.02 14.81
N VAL A 99 19.25 6.84 13.97
CA VAL A 99 17.86 7.25 14.25
C VAL A 99 16.83 6.14 14.06
N VAL A 100 17.19 5.00 13.47
CA VAL A 100 16.24 3.91 13.22
C VAL A 100 16.38 2.89 14.36
N PRO A 101 15.35 2.71 15.20
CA PRO A 101 15.42 1.78 16.32
C PRO A 101 15.60 0.33 15.85
N MET A 102 16.11 -0.51 16.74
CA MET A 102 16.31 -1.93 16.45
C MET A 102 14.96 -2.63 16.21
N ILE A 103 14.98 -3.74 15.46
CA ILE A 103 13.75 -4.50 15.13
C ILE A 103 12.91 -4.82 16.38
N PRO A 104 13.49 -5.33 17.50
CA PRO A 104 12.70 -5.64 18.69
C PRO A 104 12.03 -4.41 19.29
N GLU A 105 12.74 -3.28 19.36
CA GLU A 105 12.22 -2.04 19.93
C GLU A 105 11.02 -1.52 19.12
N ARG A 106 11.09 -1.62 17.79
CA ARG A 106 9.97 -1.19 16.94
C ARG A 106 8.73 -2.05 17.12
N ARG A 107 8.90 -3.37 17.28
CA ARG A 107 7.79 -4.29 17.59
C ARG A 107 7.15 -3.95 18.93
N THR A 108 7.95 -3.85 19.98
CA THR A 108 7.46 -3.51 21.33
C THR A 108 6.71 -2.18 21.34
N LYS A 109 7.19 -1.14 20.63
CA LYS A 109 6.47 0.13 20.55
C LYS A 109 5.11 0.04 19.85
N ILE A 110 4.98 -0.78 18.82
CA ILE A 110 3.68 -0.99 18.17
C ILE A 110 2.74 -1.78 19.08
N GLU A 111 3.24 -2.79 19.79
CA GLU A 111 2.46 -3.55 20.76
C GLU A 111 1.97 -2.65 21.90
N GLU A 112 2.80 -1.75 22.43
CA GLU A 112 2.41 -0.74 23.42
C GLU A 112 1.28 0.17 22.89
N LEU A 113 1.38 0.64 21.64
CA LEU A 113 0.33 1.46 21.01
C LEU A 113 -0.98 0.69 20.86
N ALA A 114 -0.91 -0.59 20.48
CA ALA A 114 -2.08 -1.46 20.35
C ALA A 114 -2.73 -1.77 21.71
N CYS A 115 -1.94 -2.00 22.77
CA CYS A 115 -2.46 -2.10 24.13
C CYS A 115 -3.18 -0.82 24.58
N GLY A 116 -2.75 0.35 24.07
CA GLY A 116 -3.41 1.64 24.30
C GLY A 116 -4.84 1.74 23.79
N LEU A 117 -5.31 0.80 22.95
CA LEU A 117 -6.70 0.73 22.49
C LEU A 117 -7.67 0.30 23.61
N GLY A 118 -7.18 -0.18 24.76
CA GLY A 118 -8.03 -0.62 25.87
C GLY A 118 -8.78 -1.93 25.60
N ARG A 119 -8.31 -2.71 24.61
CA ARG A 119 -8.87 -4.01 24.22
C ARG A 119 -8.07 -5.14 24.86
N THR A 120 -8.69 -6.31 25.03
CA THR A 120 -8.06 -7.49 25.60
C THR A 120 -7.45 -8.38 24.52
N GLY A 121 -6.29 -8.97 24.78
CA GLY A 121 -5.65 -9.92 23.88
C GLY A 121 -4.27 -9.48 23.41
N VAL A 122 -3.53 -10.39 22.78
CA VAL A 122 -2.22 -10.09 22.18
C VAL A 122 -2.47 -9.64 20.74
N PRO A 123 -2.12 -8.40 20.36
CA PRO A 123 -2.32 -7.91 19.01
C PRO A 123 -1.38 -8.62 18.02
N GLN A 124 -1.92 -8.99 16.86
CA GLN A 124 -1.15 -9.41 15.71
C GLN A 124 -0.83 -8.19 14.84
N ILE A 125 0.46 -7.92 14.61
CA ILE A 125 0.89 -6.84 13.70
C ILE A 125 0.82 -7.36 12.26
N LEU A 126 -0.09 -6.81 11.45
CA LEU A 126 -0.24 -7.15 10.03
C LEU A 126 0.72 -6.37 9.14
N GLU A 127 0.91 -5.08 9.44
CA GLU A 127 1.89 -4.20 8.82
C GLU A 127 2.40 -3.21 9.87
N GLY A 128 3.70 -2.92 9.87
CA GLY A 128 4.32 -2.07 10.88
C GLY A 128 5.48 -1.27 10.33
N LEU A 129 5.45 0.03 10.58
CA LEU A 129 6.38 1.00 10.02
C LEU A 129 6.93 1.89 11.13
N PHE A 130 8.22 2.13 11.08
CA PHE A 130 8.84 3.29 11.71
C PHE A 130 9.01 4.39 10.67
N LEU A 131 8.51 5.59 10.96
CA LEU A 131 8.55 6.75 10.08
C LEU A 131 9.77 7.60 10.46
N GLU A 132 10.89 7.40 9.75
CA GLU A 132 12.21 7.92 10.12
C GLU A 132 12.22 9.44 10.34
N LYS A 133 11.59 10.19 9.43
CA LYS A 133 11.66 11.66 9.47
C LYS A 133 10.90 12.28 10.63
N SER A 134 9.83 11.64 11.09
CA SER A 134 9.03 12.10 12.24
C SER A 134 9.33 11.34 13.53
N ARG A 135 10.08 10.24 13.46
CA ARG A 135 10.35 9.30 14.57
C ARG A 135 9.08 8.73 15.20
N GLU A 136 8.11 8.43 14.34
CA GLU A 136 6.80 7.91 14.75
C GLU A 136 6.62 6.46 14.34
N TYR A 137 5.67 5.80 14.96
CA TYR A 137 5.23 4.47 14.59
C TYR A 137 3.87 4.55 13.93
N LEU A 138 3.65 3.66 12.97
CA LEU A 138 2.37 3.45 12.31
C LEU A 138 2.23 1.96 12.01
N ALA A 139 1.10 1.37 12.35
CA ALA A 139 0.85 -0.04 12.12
C ALA A 139 -0.62 -0.34 11.87
N LEU A 140 -0.85 -1.42 11.13
CA LEU A 140 -2.12 -2.11 11.04
C LEU A 140 -2.04 -3.34 11.96
N VAL A 141 -2.96 -3.44 12.92
CA VAL A 141 -3.00 -4.54 13.88
C VAL A 141 -4.36 -5.20 13.89
N GLU A 142 -4.36 -6.50 14.18
CA GLU A 142 -5.54 -7.31 14.38
C GLU A 142 -5.58 -7.76 15.84
N LEU A 143 -6.75 -7.66 16.47
CA LEU A 143 -6.97 -8.15 17.82
C LEU A 143 -7.73 -9.49 17.79
N PRO A 144 -7.49 -10.38 18.76
CA PRO A 144 -8.20 -11.66 18.84
C PRO A 144 -9.72 -11.45 18.85
N ASP A 145 -10.43 -12.31 18.12
CA ASP A 145 -11.90 -12.36 18.06
C ASP A 145 -12.59 -11.10 17.51
N GLU A 146 -11.84 -10.20 16.87
CA GLU A 146 -12.41 -9.01 16.21
C GLU A 146 -12.51 -9.20 14.69
N GLU A 147 -13.60 -8.72 14.09
CA GLU A 147 -13.82 -8.73 12.62
C GLU A 147 -13.24 -7.50 11.91
N VAL A 148 -12.50 -6.69 12.67
CA VAL A 148 -11.91 -5.43 12.22
C VAL A 148 -10.40 -5.44 12.45
N VAL A 149 -9.71 -4.57 11.73
CA VAL A 149 -8.31 -4.23 11.92
C VAL A 149 -8.21 -2.77 12.35
N HIS A 150 -7.18 -2.48 13.13
CA HIS A 150 -6.96 -1.18 13.74
C HIS A 150 -5.72 -0.54 13.18
N VAL A 151 -5.80 0.76 12.87
CA VAL A 151 -4.59 1.52 12.60
C VAL A 151 -4.15 2.21 13.88
N VAL A 152 -2.98 1.83 14.37
CA VAL A 152 -2.35 2.45 15.52
C VAL A 152 -1.18 3.29 15.05
N GLY A 153 -1.07 4.50 15.58
CA GLY A 153 0.04 5.38 15.29
C GLY A 153 0.35 6.32 16.44
N SER A 154 1.58 6.84 16.47
CA SER A 154 2.00 7.77 17.53
C SER A 154 1.19 9.08 17.52
N SER A 155 0.72 9.52 16.35
CA SER A 155 0.01 10.79 16.16
C SER A 155 -1.26 10.67 15.31
N ILE A 156 -1.56 9.47 14.80
CA ILE A 156 -2.72 9.19 13.97
C ILE A 156 -3.57 8.14 14.66
N GLN A 157 -4.85 8.47 14.80
CA GLN A 157 -5.92 7.53 15.14
C GLN A 157 -6.88 7.49 13.96
N ILE A 158 -7.14 6.28 13.47
CA ILE A 158 -8.09 6.04 12.38
C ILE A 158 -9.15 5.08 12.91
N PRO A 159 -10.43 5.27 12.55
CA PRO A 159 -11.49 4.35 12.93
C PRO A 159 -11.20 2.90 12.50
N ASP A 160 -11.81 1.96 13.23
CA ASP A 160 -11.79 0.53 12.96
C ASP A 160 -12.19 0.23 11.50
N ILE A 161 -11.43 -0.65 10.85
CA ILE A 161 -11.60 -0.97 9.43
C ILE A 161 -12.04 -2.44 9.34
N PRO A 162 -13.09 -2.78 8.58
CA PRO A 162 -13.45 -4.16 8.34
C PRO A 162 -12.28 -4.96 7.77
N LYS A 163 -12.11 -6.20 8.20
CA LYS A 163 -11.17 -7.13 7.56
C LYS A 163 -11.49 -7.25 6.08
N SER A 164 -10.44 -7.34 5.26
CA SER A 164 -10.56 -7.53 3.82
C SER A 164 -9.46 -8.46 3.32
N ALA A 165 -9.71 -9.13 2.19
CA ALA A 165 -8.72 -10.00 1.55
C ALA A 165 -7.56 -9.24 0.88
N VAL A 166 -7.62 -7.90 0.82
CA VAL A 166 -6.52 -7.10 0.24
C VAL A 166 -5.33 -7.04 1.19
N SER A 167 -4.14 -6.74 0.63
CA SER A 167 -2.91 -6.71 1.43
C SER A 167 -2.97 -5.68 2.57
N ALA A 168 -2.28 -5.97 3.67
CA ALA A 168 -2.19 -5.08 4.84
C ALA A 168 -1.69 -3.67 4.46
N TRP A 169 -0.76 -3.58 3.50
CA TRP A 169 -0.30 -2.31 2.94
C TRP A 169 -1.43 -1.51 2.25
N LYS A 170 -2.26 -2.16 1.42
CA LYS A 170 -3.40 -1.50 0.77
C LYS A 170 -4.38 -0.97 1.83
N VAL A 171 -4.72 -1.78 2.84
CA VAL A 171 -5.59 -1.35 3.94
C VAL A 171 -5.01 -0.14 4.67
N LEU A 172 -3.74 -0.23 5.10
CA LEU A 172 -3.09 0.83 5.87
C LEU A 172 -2.99 2.14 5.08
N SER A 173 -2.56 2.08 3.82
CA SER A 173 -2.42 3.26 2.97
C SER A 173 -3.78 3.89 2.64
N ARG A 174 -4.81 3.10 2.35
CA ARG A 174 -6.19 3.61 2.17
C ARG A 174 -6.72 4.30 3.42
N ALA A 175 -6.49 3.71 4.58
CA ALA A 175 -6.89 4.26 5.87
C ALA A 175 -6.26 5.64 6.13
N VAL A 176 -4.92 5.70 6.00
CA VAL A 176 -4.17 6.96 6.16
C VAL A 176 -4.63 8.01 5.16
N GLY A 177 -4.79 7.63 3.88
CA GLY A 177 -5.24 8.53 2.83
C GLY A 177 -6.67 9.05 3.00
N GLY A 178 -7.56 8.29 3.64
CA GLY A 178 -8.90 8.75 3.98
C GLY A 178 -8.94 9.77 5.12
N ARG A 179 -7.85 9.91 5.90
CA ARG A 179 -7.78 10.81 7.06
C ARG A 179 -7.11 12.15 6.76
N ILE A 180 -6.27 12.20 5.73
CA ILE A 180 -5.41 13.34 5.36
C ILE A 180 -5.92 14.13 4.15
#